data_AF-A0A194XTM0-F1
#
_entry.id   AF-A0A194XTM0-F1
#
_cell.length_a   1.000
_cell.length_b   1.000
_cell.length_c   1.000
_cell.angle_alpha   90.00
_cell.angle_beta   90.00
_cell.angle_gamma   90.00
#
_symmetry.space_group_name_H-M   'P 1'
#
loop_
_entity.id
_entity.type
_entity.pdbx_description
1 polymer ?
#
loop_
_entity_poly.entity_id
_entity_poly.type
_entity_poly.pdbx_seq_one_letter_code
_entity_poly.pdbx_strand_id
1 'polypeptide(L)' 'WLPFCNAVFFAERTTVHKPTGYTPFYMVYGREAVLPIETEFSTWRTLDWNKVNDRADLLELRAR' A
#
# COMPACT_ATOMS: atom_id res chain seq x y z
N TRP A 1 4.99 -7.55 -25.87
CA TRP A 1 4.81 -8.38 -24.66
C TRP A 1 5.93 -8.10 -23.64
N LEU A 2 7.21 -8.29 -23.97
CA LEU A 2 8.35 -7.99 -23.07
C LEU A 2 8.28 -6.63 -22.34
N PRO A 3 7.93 -5.49 -22.97
CA PRO A 3 7.90 -4.21 -22.24
C PRO A 3 6.84 -4.15 -21.13
N PHE A 4 5.78 -4.97 -21.22
CA PHE A 4 4.72 -5.02 -20.21
C PHE A 4 5.01 -6.05 -19.11
N CYS A 5 6.03 -6.88 -19.27
CA CYS A 5 6.35 -7.98 -18.37
C CYS A 5 6.52 -7.50 -16.91
N ASN A 6 7.21 -6.38 -16.71
CA ASN A 6 7.39 -5.79 -15.38
C ASN A 6 6.07 -5.30 -14.76
N ALA A 7 5.20 -4.68 -15.56
CA ALA A 7 3.90 -4.19 -15.09
C ALA A 7 2.97 -5.35 -14.73
N VAL A 8 2.98 -6.42 -15.52
CA VAL A 8 2.19 -7.64 -15.25
C VAL A 8 2.64 -8.30 -13.95
N PHE A 9 3.95 -8.49 -13.76
CA PHE A 9 4.47 -9.07 -12.52
C PHE A 9 4.20 -8.19 -11.29
N PHE A 10 4.22 -6.87 -11.45
CA PHE A 10 3.82 -5.97 -10.37
C PHE A 10 2.35 -6.16 -10.01
N ALA A 11 1.45 -6.12 -11.00
CA ALA A 11 0.02 -6.30 -10.79
C ALA A 11 -0.31 -7.66 -10.14
N GLU A 12 0.34 -8.73 -10.58
CA GLU A 12 0.18 -10.06 -9.98
C GLU A 12 0.56 -10.09 -8.50
N ARG A 13 1.69 -9.47 -8.13
CA ARG A 13 2.18 -9.46 -6.74
C ARG A 13 1.33 -8.61 -5.81
N THR A 14 0.66 -7.58 -6.32
CA THR A 14 -0.17 -6.64 -5.53
C THR A 14 -1.66 -6.97 -5.56
N THR A 15 -2.09 -7.96 -6.34
CA THR A 15 -3.48 -8.39 -6.40
C THR A 15 -3.74 -9.55 -5.46
N VAL A 16 -4.90 -9.55 -4.81
CA VAL A 16 -5.30 -10.63 -3.91
C VAL A 16 -5.46 -11.94 -4.69
N HIS A 17 -4.78 -12.98 -4.23
CA HIS A 17 -4.90 -14.30 -4.83
C HIS A 17 -6.06 -15.07 -4.19
N LYS A 18 -7.01 -15.53 -5.01
CA LYS A 18 -8.29 -16.14 -4.55
C LYS A 18 -8.14 -17.28 -3.52
N PRO A 19 -7.25 -18.27 -3.67
CA PRO A 19 -7.17 -19.39 -2.72
C PRO A 19 -6.53 -19.00 -1.38
N THR A 20 -5.69 -17.96 -1.35
CA THR A 20 -5.03 -17.54 -0.11
C THR A 20 -5.72 -16.36 0.56
N GLY A 21 -6.48 -15.56 -0.19
CA GLY A 21 -7.13 -14.34 0.30
C GLY A 21 -6.16 -13.18 0.57
N TYR A 22 -4.86 -13.37 0.30
CA TYR A 22 -3.81 -12.37 0.51
C TYR A 22 -3.05 -12.10 -0.79
N THR A 23 -2.39 -10.95 -0.86
CA THR A 23 -1.48 -10.65 -1.97
C THR A 23 -0.18 -11.46 -1.83
N PRO A 24 0.44 -11.89 -2.94
CA PRO A 24 1.76 -12.54 -2.87
C PRO A 24 2.81 -11.68 -2.18
N PHE A 25 2.76 -10.36 -2.35
CA PHE A 25 3.69 -9.44 -1.68
C PHE A 25 3.52 -9.49 -0.15
N TYR A 26 2.29 -9.51 0.34
CA TYR A 26 2.01 -9.64 1.78
C TYR A 26 2.54 -10.94 2.36
N MET A 27 2.45 -12.05 1.63
CA MET A 27 2.97 -13.34 2.10
C MET A 27 4.49 -13.37 2.27
N VAL A 28 5.22 -12.64 1.42
CA VAL A 28 6.69 -12.61 1.46
C VAL A 28 7.20 -11.63 2.52
N TYR A 29 6.60 -10.44 2.61
CA TYR A 29 7.13 -9.35 3.44
C TYR A 29 6.34 -9.09 4.72
N GLY A 30 5.20 -9.75 4.92
CA GLY A 30 4.29 -9.52 6.06
C GLY A 30 3.57 -8.16 6.03
N ARG A 31 3.66 -7.42 4.93
CA ARG A 31 3.00 -6.13 4.70
C ARG A 31 2.64 -5.97 3.24
N GLU A 32 1.61 -5.19 2.93
CA GLU A 32 1.30 -4.87 1.53
C GLU A 32 2.34 -3.92 0.93
N ALA A 33 2.47 -3.99 -0.39
CA ALA A 33 3.29 -3.09 -1.16
C ALA A 33 2.72 -1.66 -1.10
N VAL A 34 3.61 -0.67 -1.07
CA VAL A 34 3.21 0.72 -1.29
C VAL A 34 3.06 0.93 -2.80
N LEU A 35 1.87 1.28 -3.25
CA LEU A 35 1.58 1.51 -4.66
C LEU A 35 2.04 2.92 -5.08
N PRO A 36 2.38 3.15 -6.36
CA PRO A 36 2.73 4.49 -6.85
C PRO A 36 1.65 5.54 -6.54
N ILE A 37 0.37 5.16 -6.64
CA ILE A 37 -0.74 6.06 -6.31
C ILE A 37 -0.77 6.44 -4.82
N GLU A 38 -0.28 5.58 -3.93
CA GLU A 38 -0.21 5.89 -2.50
C GLU A 38 0.89 6.91 -2.15
N THR A 39 1.76 7.21 -3.13
CA THR A 39 2.76 8.29 -3.04
C THR A 39 2.13 9.64 -3.36
N GLU A 40 1.15 9.67 -4.28
CA GLU A 40 0.39 10.88 -4.61
C GLU A 40 -0.76 11.12 -3.62
N PHE A 41 -1.47 10.05 -3.25
CA PHE A 41 -2.58 10.06 -2.31
C PHE A 41 -2.21 9.21 -1.09
N SER A 42 -1.83 9.87 0.00
CA SER A 42 -1.48 9.15 1.23
C SER A 42 -2.65 8.31 1.72
N THR A 43 -2.47 6.99 1.71
CA THR A 43 -3.41 6.05 2.30
C THR A 43 -3.07 5.88 3.77
N TRP A 44 -3.98 5.32 4.57
CA TRP A 44 -3.77 5.05 6.00
C TRP A 44 -2.39 4.46 6.36
N ARG A 45 -1.82 3.66 5.46
CA ARG A 45 -0.53 2.98 5.62
C ARG A 45 0.68 3.86 5.37
N THR A 46 0.52 4.92 4.56
CA THR A 46 1.59 5.84 4.15
C THR A 46 1.52 7.19 4.86
N LEU A 47 0.57 7.37 5.78
CA LEU A 47 0.49 8.57 6.61
C LEU A 47 1.71 8.70 7.53
N ASP A 48 2.08 9.95 7.82
CA ASP A 48 3.20 10.31 8.70
C ASP A 48 2.88 10.06 10.17
N TRP A 49 2.77 8.79 10.57
CA TRP A 49 2.48 8.37 11.95
C TRP A 49 3.44 8.97 12.98
N ASN A 50 4.68 9.24 12.60
CA ASN A 50 5.69 9.82 13.47
C ASN A 50 5.39 11.26 13.91
N LYS A 51 4.49 11.97 13.20
CA LYS A 51 4.09 13.35 13.53
C LYS A 51 2.90 13.41 14.48
N VAL A 52 2.28 12.26 14.76
CA VAL A 52 1.09 12.16 15.60
C VAL A 52 1.50 12.06 17.05
N ASN A 53 1.16 13.05 17.87
CA ASN A 53 1.38 13.02 19.31
C ASN A 53 0.07 13.04 20.09
N ASP A 54 -0.92 13.81 19.62
CA ASP A 54 -2.22 13.94 20.28
C ASP A 54 -3.41 13.61 19.35
N ARG A 55 -4.60 13.51 19.93
CA ARG A 55 -5.87 13.30 19.21
C ARG A 55 -6.15 14.39 18.18
N ALA A 56 -5.76 15.64 18.45
CA ALA A 56 -5.92 16.73 17.49
C ALA A 56 -5.15 16.46 16.19
N ASP A 57 -3.87 16.06 16.31
CA ASP A 57 -3.01 15.71 15.17
C ASP A 57 -3.59 14.54 14.36
N LEU A 58 -4.14 13.52 15.05
CA LEU A 58 -4.82 12.39 14.40
C LEU A 58 -6.01 12.82 13.55
N LEU A 59 -6.79 13.79 14.03
CA LEU A 59 -7.97 14.29 13.32
C LEU A 59 -7.55 15.13 12.12
N GLU A 60 -6.57 16.01 12.27
CA GLU A 60 -6.02 16.81 11.18
C GLU A 60 -5.48 15.91 10.05
N LEU A 61 -4.70 14.90 10.43
CA LEU A 61 -4.08 13.97 9.49
C LEU A 61 -5.10 13.06 8.77
N ARG A 62 -6.30 12.83 9.35
CA ARG A 62 -7.40 12.07 8.73
C ARG A 62 -8.36 12.92 7.90
N ALA A 63 -8.45 14.22 8.18
CA ALA A 63 -9.41 15.13 7.54
C ALA A 63 -8.88 15.76 6.24
N ARG A 64 -7.59 15.58 5.97
CA ARG A 64 -6.89 16.07 4.78
C ARG A 64 -6.99 15.09 3.61
#